data_AF-A0AB74UHM5-F1
#
_entry.id   AF-A0AB74UHM5-F1
#
_cell.length_a   1.000
_cell.length_b   1.000
_cell.length_c   1.000
_cell.angle_alpha   90.00
_cell.angle_beta   90.00
_cell.angle_gamma   90.00
#
_symmetry.space_group_name_H-M   'P 1'
#
loop_
_entity.id
_entity.type
_entity.pdbx_description
1 polymer ?
#
loop_
_entity_poly.entity_id
_entity_poly.type
_entity_poly.pdbx_seq_one_letter_code
_entity_poly.pdbx_strand_id
1 'polypeptide(L)'
;MTATQHITTTTPPHLSVVQPDGRAGFGALRAELHARCADEDLAALWAGLKLAERKALAASAGLEARDALRSIESMSQTDRDAIRAAIGRMSHYAQGLRGQLMPRQVSHPSRALAANARRALDDGDTRAARHWLDLIEQGAK
;
A
#
# COMPACT_ATOMS: atom_id res chain seq x y z
N MET A 1 -2.18 -75.73 -21.73
CA MET A 1 -2.52 -74.53 -22.53
C MET A 1 -4.02 -74.38 -22.56
N THR A 2 -4.59 -73.47 -21.76
CA THR A 2 -5.65 -72.50 -22.15
C THR A 2 -5.98 -71.65 -20.92
N ALA A 3 -5.76 -70.35 -21.07
CA ALA A 3 -5.96 -69.34 -20.04
C ALA A 3 -7.43 -68.95 -19.94
N THR A 4 -7.92 -68.73 -18.73
CA THR A 4 -9.17 -68.00 -18.48
C THR A 4 -8.96 -67.17 -17.24
N GLN A 5 -8.65 -65.89 -17.41
CA GLN A 5 -8.76 -64.91 -16.33
C GLN A 5 -9.31 -63.58 -16.85
N HIS A 6 -10.59 -63.42 -16.57
CA HIS A 6 -11.28 -62.25 -16.03
C HIS A 6 -10.89 -60.85 -16.51
N ILE A 7 -11.78 -60.34 -17.34
CA ILE A 7 -12.18 -58.96 -17.64
C ILE A 7 -11.81 -57.97 -16.51
N THR A 8 -10.88 -57.06 -16.78
CA THR A 8 -10.61 -55.87 -15.97
C THR A 8 -11.79 -54.90 -16.11
N THR A 9 -12.55 -54.69 -15.04
CA THR A 9 -13.55 -53.62 -15.01
C THR A 9 -12.85 -52.31 -14.64
N THR A 10 -12.59 -51.47 -15.65
CA THR A 10 -12.12 -50.10 -15.47
C THR A 10 -13.20 -49.30 -14.73
N THR A 11 -12.95 -48.98 -13.47
CA THR A 11 -13.76 -48.01 -12.72
C THR A 11 -13.46 -46.62 -13.28
N PRO A 12 -14.45 -45.86 -13.80
CA PRO A 12 -14.20 -44.49 -14.23
C PRO A 12 -13.86 -43.61 -13.01
N PRO A 13 -12.95 -42.62 -13.16
CA PRO A 13 -12.68 -41.69 -12.08
C PRO A 13 -13.97 -40.93 -11.78
N HIS A 14 -14.51 -41.14 -10.58
CA HIS A 14 -15.59 -40.30 -10.06
C HIS A 14 -14.99 -38.90 -9.88
N LEU A 15 -15.15 -38.05 -10.89
CA LEU A 15 -14.99 -36.61 -10.72
C LEU A 15 -15.92 -36.24 -9.57
N SER A 16 -15.36 -36.02 -8.39
CA SER A 16 -16.08 -35.42 -7.28
C SER A 16 -16.61 -34.10 -7.80
N VAL A 17 -17.90 -34.07 -8.14
CA VAL A 17 -18.65 -32.84 -8.30
C VAL A 17 -18.51 -32.17 -6.94
N VAL A 18 -17.59 -31.23 -6.85
CA VAL A 18 -17.48 -30.33 -5.70
C VAL A 18 -18.83 -29.65 -5.66
N GLN A 19 -19.65 -30.08 -4.70
CA GLN A 19 -20.94 -29.49 -4.42
C GLN A 19 -20.67 -27.99 -4.29
N PRO A 20 -21.39 -27.11 -5.01
CA PRO A 20 -21.15 -25.69 -4.94
C PRO A 20 -21.46 -25.27 -3.50
N ASP A 21 -20.42 -25.19 -2.67
CA ASP A 21 -20.53 -24.66 -1.33
C ASP A 21 -21.24 -23.33 -1.48
N GLY A 22 -22.37 -23.14 -0.78
CA GLY A 22 -23.20 -21.92 -0.80
C GLY A 22 -22.46 -20.63 -0.41
N ARG A 23 -21.12 -20.68 -0.34
CA ARG A 23 -20.17 -19.58 -0.30
C ARG A 23 -20.10 -18.78 -1.61
N ALA A 24 -20.63 -19.31 -2.72
CA ALA A 24 -20.78 -18.59 -3.99
C ALA A 24 -21.74 -17.39 -3.83
N GLY A 25 -21.21 -16.25 -3.38
CA GLY A 25 -21.99 -15.03 -3.12
C GLY A 25 -21.47 -14.22 -1.94
N PHE A 26 -20.77 -14.83 -0.98
CA PHE A 26 -20.21 -14.11 0.17
C PHE A 26 -19.12 -13.12 -0.23
N GLY A 27 -18.34 -13.43 -1.27
CA GLY A 27 -17.37 -12.49 -1.84
C GLY A 27 -18.05 -11.25 -2.43
N ALA A 28 -19.17 -11.44 -3.14
CA ALA A 28 -19.95 -10.34 -3.71
C ALA A 28 -20.61 -9.48 -2.62
N LEU A 29 -21.23 -10.12 -1.61
CA LEU A 29 -21.82 -9.41 -0.47
C LEU A 29 -20.77 -8.62 0.33
N ARG A 30 -19.58 -9.21 0.53
CA ARG A 30 -18.46 -8.53 1.19
C ARG A 30 -17.98 -7.32 0.38
N ALA A 31 -17.88 -7.46 -0.95
CA ALA A 31 -17.49 -6.37 -1.83
C ALA A 31 -18.54 -5.24 -1.80
N GLU A 32 -19.82 -5.59 -1.80
CA GLU A 32 -20.94 -4.64 -1.69
C GLU A 32 -20.90 -3.87 -0.36
N LEU A 33 -20.72 -4.57 0.76
CA LEU A 33 -20.60 -3.93 2.08
C LEU A 33 -19.40 -2.99 2.13
N HIS A 34 -18.23 -3.42 1.63
CA HIS A 34 -17.05 -2.56 1.53
C HIS A 34 -17.30 -1.33 0.66
N ALA A 35 -18.02 -1.46 -0.45
CA ALA A 35 -18.35 -0.34 -1.30
C ALA A 35 -19.26 0.67 -0.58
N ARG A 36 -20.27 0.20 0.17
CA ARG A 36 -21.14 1.07 0.98
C ARG A 36 -20.37 1.84 2.05
N CYS A 37 -19.53 1.15 2.83
CA CYS A 37 -18.68 1.82 3.83
C CYS A 37 -17.72 2.82 3.18
N ALA A 38 -17.11 2.46 2.04
CA ALA A 38 -16.19 3.35 1.33
C ALA A 38 -16.89 4.59 0.75
N ASP A 39 -18.18 4.52 0.45
CA ASP A 39 -18.99 5.67 0.02
C ASP A 39 -19.41 6.54 1.22
N GLU A 40 -19.75 5.94 2.37
CA GLU A 40 -20.00 6.66 3.62
C GLU A 40 -18.75 7.44 4.10
N ASP A 41 -17.58 6.80 4.07
CA ASP A 41 -16.31 7.44 4.42
C ASP A 41 -15.99 8.59 3.47
N LEU A 42 -16.24 8.41 2.17
CA LEU A 42 -16.05 9.46 1.17
C LEU A 42 -17.01 10.65 1.41
N ALA A 43 -18.25 10.39 1.83
CA ALA A 43 -19.22 11.41 2.20
C ALA A 43 -18.79 12.21 3.43
N ALA A 44 -18.36 11.53 4.48
CA ALA A 44 -17.85 12.17 5.69
C ALA A 44 -16.62 13.05 5.38
N LEU A 45 -15.67 12.53 4.59
CA LEU A 45 -14.50 13.27 4.16
C LEU A 45 -14.89 14.50 3.34
N TRP A 46 -15.75 14.32 2.32
CA TRP A 46 -16.19 15.41 1.46
C TRP A 46 -16.92 16.50 2.25
N ALA A 47 -17.81 16.12 3.18
CA ALA A 47 -18.51 17.05 4.07
C ALA A 47 -17.55 17.89 4.91
N GLY A 48 -16.45 17.29 5.41
CA GLY A 48 -15.43 17.96 6.21
C GLY A 48 -14.52 18.91 5.44
N LEU A 49 -14.42 18.79 4.11
CA LEU A 49 -13.56 19.66 3.29
C LEU A 49 -14.15 21.07 3.12
N LYS A 50 -13.28 22.07 3.18
CA LYS A 50 -13.61 23.46 2.79
C LYS A 50 -13.85 23.53 1.28
N LEU A 51 -14.60 24.54 0.84
CA LEU A 51 -14.94 24.70 -0.58
C LEU A 51 -13.69 24.76 -1.50
N ALA A 52 -12.63 25.45 -1.07
CA ALA A 52 -11.40 25.52 -1.84
C ALA A 52 -10.74 24.13 -2.04
N GLU A 53 -10.77 23.30 -0.99
CA GLU A 53 -10.24 21.93 -1.02
C GLU A 53 -11.11 21.05 -1.92
N ARG A 54 -12.44 21.17 -1.85
CA ARG A 54 -13.36 20.48 -2.77
C ARG A 54 -13.14 20.86 -4.22
N LYS A 55 -12.90 22.14 -4.51
CA LYS A 55 -12.58 22.61 -5.87
C LYS A 55 -11.25 22.04 -6.37
N ALA A 56 -10.22 22.03 -5.54
CA ALA A 56 -8.94 21.42 -5.88
C ALA A 56 -9.09 19.92 -6.16
N LEU A 57 -9.88 19.22 -5.34
CA LEU A 57 -10.12 17.80 -5.50
C LEU A 57 -10.95 17.48 -6.75
N ALA A 58 -12.02 18.26 -7.00
CA ALA A 58 -12.82 18.17 -8.21
C ALA A 58 -11.96 18.37 -9.47
N ALA A 59 -11.10 19.40 -9.49
CA ALA A 59 -10.17 19.62 -10.60
C ALA A 59 -9.19 18.45 -10.79
N SER A 60 -8.65 17.89 -9.70
CA SER A 60 -7.75 16.72 -9.75
C SER A 60 -8.45 15.44 -10.21
N ALA A 61 -9.76 15.35 -9.99
CA ALA A 61 -10.62 14.26 -10.46
C ALA A 61 -11.12 14.46 -11.91
N GLY A 62 -10.83 15.61 -12.54
CA GLY A 62 -11.33 15.95 -13.88
C GLY A 62 -12.81 16.34 -13.91
N LEU A 63 -13.35 16.79 -12.77
CA LEU A 63 -14.72 17.26 -12.61
C LEU A 63 -14.81 18.78 -12.76
N GLU A 64 -16.02 19.28 -12.99
CA GLU A 64 -16.27 20.72 -13.13
C GLU A 64 -16.21 21.44 -11.78
N ALA A 65 -15.87 22.73 -11.79
CA ALA A 65 -15.80 23.53 -10.58
C ALA A 65 -17.14 23.63 -9.82
N ARG A 66 -18.26 23.48 -10.54
CA ARG A 66 -19.62 23.43 -9.95
C ARG A 66 -19.88 22.16 -9.16
N ASP A 67 -19.20 21.06 -9.49
CA ASP A 67 -19.39 19.78 -8.82
C ASP A 67 -18.85 19.81 -7.38
N ALA A 68 -17.91 20.71 -7.09
CA ALA A 68 -17.43 20.99 -5.73
C ALA A 68 -18.52 21.53 -4.76
N LEU A 69 -19.63 22.05 -5.29
CA LEU A 69 -20.75 22.57 -4.51
C LEU A 69 -21.80 21.49 -4.17
N ARG A 70 -21.73 20.34 -4.85
CA ARG A 70 -22.69 19.25 -4.67
C ARG A 70 -22.32 18.40 -3.47
N SER A 71 -23.31 17.72 -2.87
CA SER A 71 -23.02 16.65 -1.92
C SER A 71 -22.56 15.41 -2.68
N ILE A 72 -21.70 14.59 -2.07
CA ILE A 72 -21.08 13.45 -2.76
C ILE A 72 -22.11 12.38 -3.14
N GLU A 73 -23.16 12.24 -2.32
CA GLU A 73 -24.23 11.26 -2.48
C GLU A 73 -25.06 11.55 -3.72
N SER A 74 -25.13 12.82 -4.13
CA SER A 74 -25.82 13.28 -5.34
C SER A 74 -25.02 13.08 -6.62
N MET A 75 -23.75 12.67 -6.53
CA MET A 75 -22.86 12.48 -7.68
C MET A 75 -23.00 11.06 -8.25
N SER A 76 -22.53 10.85 -9.48
CA SER A 76 -22.54 9.50 -10.05
C SER A 76 -21.48 8.62 -9.38
N GLN A 77 -21.61 7.29 -9.49
CA GLN A 77 -20.58 6.37 -9.01
C GLN A 77 -19.23 6.66 -9.66
N THR A 78 -19.23 6.96 -10.97
CA THR A 78 -18.04 7.33 -11.73
C THR A 78 -17.33 8.56 -11.14
N ASP A 79 -18.10 9.59 -10.75
CA ASP A 79 -17.53 10.78 -10.13
C ASP A 79 -16.93 10.48 -8.76
N ARG A 80 -17.62 9.66 -7.94
CA ARG A 80 -17.11 9.21 -6.63
C ARG A 80 -15.80 8.44 -6.78
N ASP A 81 -15.73 7.54 -7.76
CA ASP A 81 -14.52 6.76 -8.04
C ASP A 81 -13.38 7.64 -8.56
N ALA A 82 -13.68 8.63 -9.41
CA ALA A 82 -12.70 9.61 -9.88
C ALA A 82 -12.12 10.45 -8.73
N ILE A 83 -12.97 10.88 -7.80
CA ILE A 83 -12.56 11.59 -6.58
C ILE A 83 -11.68 10.69 -5.71
N ARG A 84 -12.09 9.43 -5.47
CA ARG A 84 -11.30 8.47 -4.69
C ARG A 84 -9.92 8.23 -5.31
N ALA A 85 -9.86 8.09 -6.64
CA ALA A 85 -8.62 7.97 -7.37
C ALA A 85 -7.74 9.23 -7.25
N ALA A 86 -8.33 10.43 -7.29
CA ALA A 86 -7.61 11.69 -7.09
C ALA A 86 -7.01 11.78 -5.68
N ILE A 87 -7.80 11.49 -4.64
CA ILE A 87 -7.31 11.41 -3.24
C ILE A 87 -6.14 10.43 -3.15
N GLY A 88 -6.27 9.25 -3.77
CA GLY A 88 -5.21 8.25 -3.84
C GLY A 88 -3.94 8.83 -4.46
N ARG A 89 -4.01 9.41 -5.66
CA ARG A 89 -2.84 10.02 -6.33
C ARG A 89 -2.19 11.11 -5.50
N MET A 90 -2.99 12.02 -4.93
CA MET A 90 -2.50 13.12 -4.10
C MET A 90 -1.80 12.61 -2.83
N SER A 91 -2.35 11.56 -2.20
CA SER A 91 -1.76 10.93 -1.01
C SER A 91 -0.43 10.25 -1.34
N HIS A 92 -0.36 9.50 -2.45
CA HIS A 92 0.89 8.88 -2.92
C HIS A 92 1.94 9.93 -3.26
N TYR A 93 1.53 11.01 -3.94
CA TYR A 93 2.42 12.13 -4.25
C TYR A 93 2.96 12.77 -2.96
N ALA A 94 2.09 13.07 -1.98
CA ALA A 94 2.52 13.66 -0.71
C ALA A 94 3.47 12.74 0.08
N GLN A 95 3.23 11.43 0.07
CA GLN A 95 4.13 10.45 0.68
C GLN A 95 5.48 10.39 -0.03
N GLY A 96 5.49 10.36 -1.37
CA GLY A 96 6.70 10.39 -2.19
C GLY A 96 7.50 11.67 -1.97
N LEU A 97 6.82 12.82 -1.96
CA LEU A 97 7.41 14.12 -1.68
C LEU A 97 8.00 14.16 -0.26
N ARG A 98 7.29 13.66 0.75
CA ARG A 98 7.82 13.54 2.11
C ARG A 98 9.06 12.65 2.15
N GLY A 99 9.08 11.55 1.40
CA GLY A 99 10.25 10.67 1.31
C GLY A 99 11.46 11.30 0.60
N GLN A 100 11.24 12.27 -0.28
CA GLN A 100 12.29 13.02 -0.97
C GLN A 100 12.79 14.23 -0.16
N LEU A 101 11.87 14.94 0.51
CA LEU A 101 12.15 16.15 1.27
C LEU A 101 12.62 15.88 2.69
N MET A 102 12.15 14.80 3.32
CA MET A 102 12.90 14.24 4.43
C MET A 102 14.17 13.69 3.81
N PRO A 103 15.35 14.20 4.16
CA PRO A 103 16.57 13.54 3.75
C PRO A 103 16.37 12.09 4.19
N ARG A 104 16.34 11.16 3.22
CA ARG A 104 16.62 9.74 3.45
C ARG A 104 17.65 9.78 4.55
N GLN A 105 17.33 9.23 5.73
CA GLN A 105 18.20 9.28 6.89
C GLN A 105 19.52 8.66 6.44
N VAL A 106 20.38 9.50 5.88
CA VAL A 106 21.67 9.17 5.35
C VAL A 106 22.30 8.73 6.63
N SER A 107 22.57 7.42 6.72
CA SER A 107 23.34 6.83 7.81
C SER A 107 24.28 7.90 8.28
N HIS A 108 24.00 8.51 9.45
CA HIS A 108 24.67 9.76 9.80
C HIS A 108 26.16 9.56 9.57
N PRO A 109 26.92 10.53 9.04
CA PRO A 109 28.35 10.33 8.79
C PRO A 109 29.05 9.68 10.01
N SER A 110 28.62 10.07 11.21
CA SER A 110 28.98 9.44 12.49
C SER A 110 28.70 7.93 12.60
N ARG A 111 27.60 7.42 12.05
CA ARG A 111 27.25 5.99 12.03
C ARG A 111 28.19 5.17 11.13
N ALA A 112 28.60 5.73 9.98
CA ALA A 112 29.59 5.09 9.11
C ALA A 112 30.99 5.12 9.76
N LEU A 113 31.38 6.25 10.34
CA LEU A 113 32.63 6.39 11.10
C LEU A 113 32.66 5.44 12.32
N ALA A 114 31.55 5.32 13.06
CA ALA A 114 31.44 4.40 14.19
C ALA A 114 31.49 2.93 13.76
N ALA A 115 31.04 2.59 12.55
CA ALA A 115 31.19 1.25 12.02
C ALA A 115 32.67 0.93 11.70
N ASN A 116 33.41 1.90 11.16
CA ASN A 116 34.85 1.75 10.92
C ASN A 116 35.64 1.66 12.23
N ALA A 117 35.27 2.43 13.25
CA ALA A 117 35.87 2.34 14.58
C ALA A 117 35.69 0.95 15.20
N ARG A 118 34.47 0.37 15.12
CA ARG A 118 34.20 -0.99 15.59
C ARG A 118 35.02 -2.04 14.84
N ARG A 119 35.09 -1.95 13.51
CA ARG A 119 35.89 -2.87 12.70
C ARG A 119 37.39 -2.82 13.08
N ALA A 120 37.93 -1.62 13.27
CA ALA A 120 39.32 -1.46 13.71
C ALA A 120 39.58 -2.04 15.12
N LEU A 121 38.59 -2.00 16.01
CA LEU A 121 38.67 -2.67 17.32
C LEU A 121 38.65 -4.19 17.18
N ASP A 122 37.80 -4.74 16.31
CA ASP A 122 37.73 -6.18 16.02
C ASP A 122 39.05 -6.69 15.42
N ASP A 123 39.71 -5.86 14.60
CA ASP A 123 41.02 -6.14 13.99
C ASP A 123 42.20 -5.91 14.97
N GLY A 124 41.94 -5.45 16.19
CA GLY A 124 42.96 -5.12 17.21
C GLY A 124 43.77 -3.84 16.93
N ASP A 125 43.42 -3.09 15.89
CA ASP A 125 44.05 -1.82 15.54
C ASP A 125 43.47 -0.67 16.37
N THR A 126 43.98 -0.55 17.59
CA THR A 126 43.59 0.50 18.53
C THR A 126 43.92 1.91 18.03
N ARG A 127 44.89 2.06 17.12
CA ARG A 127 45.27 3.36 16.55
C ARG A 127 44.24 3.82 15.52
N ALA A 128 43.87 2.94 14.60
CA ALA A 128 42.82 3.23 13.63
C ALA A 128 41.46 3.45 14.30
N ALA A 129 41.14 2.67 15.34
CA ALA A 129 39.91 2.85 16.11
C ALA A 129 39.82 4.25 16.74
N ARG A 130 40.89 4.72 17.39
CA ARG A 130 40.95 6.08 17.96
C ARG A 130 40.83 7.17 16.90
N HIS A 131 41.49 7.00 15.76
CA HIS A 131 41.38 7.95 14.66
C HIS A 131 39.93 8.17 14.20
N TRP A 132 39.16 7.08 14.06
CA TRP A 132 37.75 7.18 13.70
C TRP A 132 36.88 7.81 14.79
N LEU A 133 37.20 7.58 16.08
CA LEU A 133 36.51 8.23 17.20
C LEU A 133 36.81 9.74 17.24
N ASP A 134 38.06 10.15 17.06
CA ASP A 134 38.46 11.57 17.03
C ASP A 134 37.72 12.34 15.93
N LEU A 135 37.54 11.74 14.75
CA LEU A 135 36.77 12.33 13.65
C LEU A 135 35.28 12.49 13.98
N ILE A 136 34.71 11.58 14.76
CA ILE A 136 33.31 11.69 15.24
C ILE A 136 33.20 12.83 16.26
N GLU A 137 34.14 12.92 17.19
CA GLU A 137 34.17 13.97 18.23
C GLU A 137 34.38 15.36 17.63
N GLN A 138 35.20 15.48 16.59
CA GLN A 138 35.43 16.75 15.88
C GLN A 138 34.25 17.18 15.00
N GLY A 139 33.53 16.23 14.40
CA GLY A 139 32.37 16.48 13.53
C GLY A 139 31.04 16.69 14.26
N ALA A 140 31.00 16.59 15.59
CA ALA A 140 29.79 16.73 16.40
C ALA A 140 29.56 18.17 16.94
N LYS A 141 30.25 19.18 16.39
CA LYS A 141 30.07 20.60 16.71
C LYS A 141 29.18 21.31 15.69
#